data_AF-A0A075JVJ7-F1
#
_entry.id   AF-A0A075JVJ7-F1
#
_cell.length_a   1.000
_cell.length_b   1.000
_cell.length_c   1.000
_cell.angle_alpha   90.00
_cell.angle_beta   90.00
_cell.angle_gamma   90.00
#
_symmetry.space_group_name_H-M   'P 1'
#
loop_
_entity.id
_entity.type
_entity.pdbx_description
1 polymer ?
#
loop_
_entity_poly.entity_id
_entity_poly.type
_entity_poly.pdbx_seq_one_letter_code
_entity_poly.pdbx_strand_id
1 'polypeptide(L)'
;MDIRVIPRIGWLLALLCLGLFPTQGHAEAPVQVSVCQLLEDPGRYNHALVEVTGRAGHGFEDFSLTAGHCADSVHVSGIWLEYGGTHASGTMYCCGVTRIRTRPEALVVEGVTTRLRDDKVFQDFDQIIQKEPYARAQVTVVGRFFSGEPRQFPRGTVWAGYGHMGLFSLLVIEQVLAVSALPDQD
;
A
#
# COMPACT_ATOMS: atom_id res chain seq x y z
N MET A 1 -21.24 -29.35 80.67
CA MET A 1 -20.63 -30.01 79.49
C MET A 1 -20.38 -28.93 78.48
N ASP A 2 -19.10 -28.62 78.27
CA ASP A 2 -18.59 -27.75 77.23
C ASP A 2 -19.07 -28.18 75.84
N ILE A 3 -19.21 -27.21 74.93
CA ILE A 3 -18.51 -27.19 73.63
C ILE A 3 -18.67 -25.77 73.06
N ARG A 4 -17.53 -25.09 72.89
CA ARG A 4 -17.36 -23.88 72.09
C ARG A 4 -17.22 -24.27 70.61
N VAL A 5 -17.88 -23.56 69.69
CA VAL A 5 -17.37 -23.37 68.31
C VAL A 5 -17.78 -21.99 67.76
N ILE A 6 -16.80 -21.10 67.65
CA ILE A 6 -16.64 -19.97 66.70
C ILE A 6 -15.24 -20.21 66.09
N PRO A 7 -14.84 -19.87 64.83
CA PRO A 7 -15.43 -19.03 63.76
C PRO A 7 -15.32 -19.65 62.34
N ARG A 8 -15.72 -18.90 61.29
CA ARG A 8 -14.89 -18.52 60.12
C ARG A 8 -15.77 -17.99 58.98
N ILE A 9 -16.19 -16.72 59.10
CA ILE A 9 -16.60 -15.91 57.95
C ILE A 9 -15.38 -15.07 57.60
N GLY A 10 -14.74 -15.38 56.49
CA GLY A 10 -13.59 -14.63 56.02
C GLY A 10 -13.15 -15.15 54.67
N TRP A 11 -13.07 -14.21 53.72
CA TRP A 11 -12.40 -14.32 52.44
C TRP A 11 -13.17 -15.06 51.33
N LEU A 12 -14.08 -14.34 50.67
CA LEU A 12 -14.44 -14.64 49.28
C LEU A 12 -14.41 -13.35 48.46
N LEU A 13 -13.48 -13.36 47.50
CA LEU A 13 -13.56 -12.71 46.18
C LEU A 13 -13.16 -11.23 46.07
N ALA A 14 -11.91 -10.95 46.43
CA ALA A 14 -11.14 -9.87 45.80
C ALA A 14 -10.43 -10.41 44.54
N LEU A 15 -11.17 -10.68 43.45
CA LEU A 15 -10.62 -11.20 42.17
C LEU A 15 -11.50 -10.78 40.98
N LEU A 16 -11.77 -9.48 40.83
CA LEU A 16 -12.56 -8.95 39.70
C LEU A 16 -11.97 -7.70 39.04
N CYS A 17 -10.64 -7.55 39.00
CA CYS A 17 -9.96 -6.40 38.37
C CYS A 17 -8.72 -6.78 37.53
N LEU A 18 -8.64 -8.01 36.99
CA LEU A 18 -7.57 -8.42 36.08
C LEU A 18 -8.18 -8.73 34.71
N GLY A 19 -8.35 -7.71 33.86
CA GLY A 19 -8.90 -7.95 32.52
C GLY A 19 -9.01 -6.79 31.55
N LEU A 20 -8.64 -5.56 31.93
CA LEU A 20 -8.58 -4.44 30.99
C LEU A 20 -7.11 -4.10 30.69
N PHE A 21 -6.41 -5.03 30.06
CA PHE A 21 -5.21 -4.66 29.31
C PHE A 21 -5.71 -4.13 27.96
N PRO A 22 -5.57 -2.83 27.67
CA PRO A 22 -5.85 -2.34 26.32
C PRO A 22 -4.91 -3.09 25.37
N THR A 23 -5.49 -3.79 24.40
CA THR A 23 -4.73 -4.33 23.27
C THR A 23 -4.08 -3.13 22.57
N GLN A 24 -2.78 -2.91 22.82
CA GLN A 24 -2.00 -1.98 22.04
C GLN A 24 -2.03 -2.49 20.60
N GLY A 25 -2.82 -1.83 19.76
CA GLY A 25 -2.72 -2.01 18.32
C GLY A 25 -1.32 -1.61 17.91
N HIS A 26 -0.46 -2.59 17.66
CA HIS A 26 0.85 -2.34 17.07
C HIS A 26 0.60 -1.73 15.69
N ALA A 27 0.98 -0.47 15.51
CA ALA A 27 1.08 0.11 14.18
C ALA A 27 2.13 -0.70 13.42
N GLU A 28 1.74 -1.31 12.30
CA GLU A 28 2.66 -2.01 11.40
C GLU A 28 3.71 -1.01 10.92
N ALA A 29 5.00 -1.30 11.15
CA ALA A 29 6.09 -0.46 10.68
C ALA A 29 6.40 -0.79 9.22
N PRO A 30 6.53 0.20 8.31
CA PRO A 30 6.87 -0.06 6.92
C PRO A 30 8.24 -0.74 6.78
N VAL A 31 8.33 -1.75 5.92
CA VAL A 31 9.59 -2.36 5.50
C VAL A 31 10.23 -1.49 4.44
N GLN A 32 11.43 -0.97 4.69
CA GLN A 32 12.20 -0.24 3.68
C GLN A 32 12.68 -1.20 2.59
N VAL A 33 12.30 -0.91 1.34
CA VAL A 33 12.59 -1.78 0.19
C VAL A 33 12.78 -0.93 -1.06
N SER A 34 13.63 -1.39 -1.97
CA SER A 34 13.80 -0.77 -3.28
C SER A 34 12.76 -1.28 -4.28
N VAL A 35 12.48 -0.50 -5.32
CA VAL A 35 11.62 -0.93 -6.45
C VAL A 35 12.16 -2.23 -7.07
N CYS A 36 13.49 -2.38 -7.20
CA CYS A 36 14.06 -3.58 -7.80
C CYS A 36 13.84 -4.84 -6.96
N GLN A 37 13.92 -4.75 -5.63
CA GLN A 37 13.62 -5.87 -4.75
C GLN A 37 12.14 -6.29 -4.83
N LEU A 38 11.23 -5.31 -4.94
CA LEU A 38 9.81 -5.59 -5.14
C LEU A 38 9.54 -6.29 -6.48
N LEU A 39 10.28 -5.95 -7.54
CA LEU A 39 10.13 -6.57 -8.87
C LEU A 39 10.80 -7.94 -8.96
N GLU A 40 11.91 -8.16 -8.25
CA GLU A 40 12.66 -9.42 -8.25
C GLU A 40 11.91 -10.56 -7.55
N ASP A 41 11.31 -10.27 -6.40
CA ASP A 41 10.55 -11.26 -5.62
C ASP A 41 9.25 -10.63 -5.04
N PRO A 42 8.24 -10.36 -5.90
CA PRO A 42 6.99 -9.72 -5.45
C PRO A 42 6.29 -10.50 -4.34
N GLY A 43 6.28 -11.83 -4.43
CA GLY A 43 5.59 -12.70 -3.48
C GLY A 43 6.10 -12.55 -2.05
N ARG A 44 7.40 -12.30 -1.85
CA ARG A 44 8.00 -12.06 -0.54
C ARG A 44 7.42 -10.85 0.20
N TYR A 45 6.93 -9.86 -0.54
CA TYR A 45 6.40 -8.61 0.02
C TYR A 45 4.87 -8.53 -0.08
N ASN A 46 4.18 -9.62 -0.46
CA ASN A 46 2.74 -9.58 -0.62
C ASN A 46 2.05 -9.16 0.69
N HIS A 47 1.12 -8.21 0.59
CA HIS A 47 0.41 -7.52 1.67
C HIS A 47 1.26 -6.68 2.62
N ALA A 48 2.58 -6.65 2.47
CA ALA A 48 3.44 -5.89 3.38
C ALA A 48 3.21 -4.38 3.23
N LEU A 49 3.26 -3.67 4.36
CA LEU A 49 3.44 -2.23 4.34
C LEU A 49 4.91 -1.93 4.02
N VAL A 50 5.16 -1.18 2.95
CA VAL A 50 6.52 -0.89 2.45
C VAL A 50 6.77 0.60 2.35
N GLU A 51 8.01 1.01 2.62
CA GLU A 51 8.52 2.34 2.30
C GLU A 51 9.47 2.22 1.11
N VAL A 52 9.14 2.90 0.02
CA VAL A 52 9.87 2.80 -1.25
C VAL A 52 10.07 4.17 -1.87
N THR A 53 11.27 4.36 -2.44
CA THR A 53 11.62 5.56 -3.21
C THR A 53 11.79 5.19 -4.67
N GLY A 54 11.18 5.96 -5.58
CA GLY A 54 11.22 5.69 -7.01
C GLY A 54 10.75 6.87 -7.85
N ARG A 55 10.70 6.65 -9.16
CA ARG A 55 10.19 7.62 -10.14
C ARG A 55 8.74 7.25 -10.46
N ALA A 56 7.80 8.06 -9.98
CA ALA A 56 6.40 7.94 -10.35
C ALA A 56 6.19 8.59 -11.73
N GLY A 57 5.50 7.90 -12.62
CA GLY A 57 5.00 8.43 -13.88
C GLY A 57 3.49 8.26 -13.97
N HIS A 58 2.79 9.23 -14.56
CA HIS A 58 1.34 9.13 -14.77
C HIS A 58 0.95 9.67 -16.15
N GLY A 59 0.05 8.94 -16.79
CA GLY A 59 -0.59 9.26 -18.06
C GLY A 59 -1.99 8.66 -18.10
N PHE A 60 -2.56 8.55 -19.30
CA PHE A 60 -3.94 8.08 -19.46
C PHE A 60 -4.15 6.62 -18.97
N GLU A 61 -3.26 5.71 -19.34
CA GLU A 61 -3.31 4.26 -19.07
C GLU A 61 -2.12 3.77 -18.24
N ASP A 62 -1.35 4.69 -17.66
CA ASP A 62 -0.16 4.38 -16.89
C ASP A 62 -0.14 5.20 -15.61
N PHE A 63 0.01 4.52 -14.49
CA PHE A 63 0.42 5.14 -13.23
C PHE A 63 1.34 4.15 -12.54
N SER A 64 2.64 4.40 -12.65
CA SER A 64 3.64 3.41 -12.27
C SER A 64 4.80 4.01 -11.50
N LEU A 65 5.37 3.19 -10.61
CA LEU A 65 6.61 3.45 -9.91
C LEU A 65 7.73 2.64 -10.56
N THR A 66 8.79 3.33 -10.96
CA THR A 66 9.94 2.73 -11.63
C THR A 66 11.24 3.08 -10.89
N ALA A 67 12.29 2.31 -11.15
CA ALA A 67 13.67 2.67 -10.82
C ALA A 67 14.50 2.75 -12.10
N GLY A 68 15.61 3.50 -12.06
CA GLY A 68 16.43 3.78 -13.25
C GLY A 68 16.88 2.52 -13.99
N HIS A 69 17.50 1.57 -13.29
CA HIS A 69 17.88 0.28 -13.85
C HIS A 69 17.77 -0.81 -12.77
N CYS A 70 16.87 -1.77 -12.99
CA CYS A 70 16.87 -3.05 -12.28
C CYS A 70 17.49 -4.09 -13.21
N ALA A 71 18.50 -4.81 -12.76
CA ALA A 71 19.09 -5.89 -13.56
C ALA A 71 18.02 -6.95 -13.89
N ASP A 72 18.01 -7.42 -15.13
CA ASP A 72 17.30 -8.63 -15.59
C ASP A 72 15.80 -8.77 -15.24
N SER A 73 15.04 -7.68 -15.12
CA SER A 73 13.58 -7.75 -15.02
C SER A 73 13.00 -8.11 -16.40
N VAL A 74 12.77 -9.40 -16.62
CA VAL A 74 12.28 -9.98 -17.88
C VAL A 74 10.88 -9.45 -18.24
N HIS A 75 10.14 -8.84 -17.31
CA HIS A 75 8.77 -8.36 -17.53
C HIS A 75 8.44 -7.11 -16.71
N VAL A 76 7.73 -6.18 -17.37
CA VAL A 76 7.05 -4.98 -16.87
C VAL A 76 7.91 -4.05 -16.01
N SER A 77 8.35 -2.93 -16.59
CA SER A 77 9.37 -2.03 -16.04
C SER A 77 8.97 -1.24 -14.78
N GLY A 78 7.88 -1.60 -14.09
CA GLY A 78 7.38 -0.84 -12.95
C GLY A 78 6.28 -1.54 -12.18
N ILE A 79 5.91 -0.92 -11.06
CA ILE A 79 4.84 -1.34 -10.16
C ILE A 79 3.66 -0.40 -10.38
N TRP A 80 2.45 -0.93 -10.56
CA TRP A 80 1.27 -0.06 -10.70
C TRP A 80 0.98 0.67 -9.39
N LEU A 81 0.64 1.94 -9.48
CA LEU A 81 0.28 2.78 -8.35
C LEU A 81 -1.22 3.03 -8.31
N GLU A 82 -1.76 3.15 -7.10
CA GLU A 82 -3.11 3.65 -6.86
C GLU A 82 -3.17 4.35 -5.50
N TYR A 83 -4.13 5.24 -5.31
CA TYR A 83 -4.36 5.90 -4.03
C TYR A 83 -5.21 5.03 -3.11
N GLY A 84 -4.80 4.91 -1.85
CA GLY A 84 -5.65 4.34 -0.81
C GLY A 84 -6.81 5.25 -0.44
N GLY A 85 -7.68 4.77 0.46
CA GLY A 85 -8.82 5.56 0.92
C GLY A 85 -9.80 5.91 -0.21
N THR A 86 -10.41 7.08 -0.15
CA THR A 86 -11.49 7.51 -1.06
C THR A 86 -11.00 8.33 -2.25
N HIS A 87 -9.71 8.65 -2.34
CA HIS A 87 -9.13 9.29 -3.52
C HIS A 87 -8.93 8.25 -4.62
N ALA A 88 -8.97 8.66 -5.88
CA ALA A 88 -8.64 7.80 -7.01
C ALA A 88 -7.65 8.46 -7.97
N SER A 89 -6.71 7.67 -8.46
CA SER A 89 -5.71 8.07 -9.45
C SER A 89 -6.31 8.55 -10.77
N GLY A 90 -7.57 8.19 -11.08
CA GLY A 90 -8.18 8.50 -12.37
C GLY A 90 -7.48 7.86 -13.57
N THR A 91 -6.53 6.95 -13.32
CA THR A 91 -5.79 6.21 -14.34
C THR A 91 -6.65 5.05 -14.86
N MET A 92 -6.63 4.85 -16.17
CA MET A 92 -7.43 3.83 -16.82
C MET A 92 -6.85 2.43 -16.56
N TYR A 93 -7.61 1.60 -15.84
CA TYR A 93 -7.24 0.21 -15.56
C TYR A 93 -7.62 -0.74 -16.72
N CYS A 94 -8.81 -0.53 -17.30
CA CYS A 94 -9.30 -1.24 -18.49
C CYS A 94 -10.54 -0.51 -19.06
N CYS A 95 -10.75 -0.66 -20.37
CA CYS A 95 -11.79 -0.13 -21.25
C CYS A 95 -13.06 0.47 -20.58
N GLY A 96 -13.30 1.75 -20.80
CA GLY A 96 -14.52 2.45 -20.38
C GLY A 96 -14.19 3.80 -19.75
N VAL A 97 -14.47 4.87 -20.48
CA VAL A 97 -13.98 6.24 -20.19
C VAL A 97 -14.53 6.77 -18.86
N THR A 98 -13.80 6.58 -17.77
CA THR A 98 -14.05 7.34 -16.53
C THR A 98 -12.75 7.65 -15.82
N ARG A 99 -12.25 8.89 -15.98
CA ARG A 99 -11.18 9.47 -15.14
C ARG A 99 -11.77 9.88 -13.79
N ILE A 100 -12.37 8.93 -13.07
CA ILE A 100 -12.95 9.18 -11.75
C ILE A 100 -11.82 9.41 -10.76
N ARG A 101 -11.92 10.49 -9.99
CA ARG A 101 -10.89 10.96 -9.06
C ARG A 101 -11.23 10.71 -7.59
N THR A 102 -12.41 10.14 -7.33
CA THR A 102 -12.90 9.84 -5.98
C THR A 102 -13.72 8.55 -5.96
N ARG A 103 -13.82 7.92 -4.79
CA ARG A 103 -14.59 6.71 -4.52
C ARG A 103 -15.51 6.98 -3.33
N PRO A 104 -16.72 6.39 -3.28
CA PRO A 104 -17.63 6.56 -2.14
C PRO A 104 -17.11 5.88 -0.86
N GLU A 105 -16.31 4.83 -1.02
CA GLU A 105 -15.73 4.05 0.08
C GLU A 105 -14.21 3.92 -0.10
N ALA A 106 -13.53 3.57 0.98
CA ALA A 106 -12.09 3.33 0.96
C ALA A 106 -11.75 2.17 0.02
N LEU A 107 -10.64 2.28 -0.71
CA LEU A 107 -10.16 1.21 -1.56
C LEU A 107 -9.86 -0.05 -0.74
N VAL A 108 -10.51 -1.15 -1.10
CA VAL A 108 -10.28 -2.49 -0.55
C VAL A 108 -9.65 -3.37 -1.63
N VAL A 109 -8.51 -3.96 -1.33
CA VAL A 109 -7.80 -4.89 -2.23
C VAL A 109 -7.53 -6.17 -1.47
N GLU A 110 -7.93 -7.32 -2.04
CA GLU A 110 -7.76 -8.65 -1.40
C GLU A 110 -8.28 -8.70 0.05
N GLY A 111 -9.38 -7.99 0.34
CA GLY A 111 -9.98 -7.89 1.68
C GLY A 111 -9.29 -6.91 2.63
N VAL A 112 -8.19 -6.27 2.22
CA VAL A 112 -7.48 -5.27 3.02
C VAL A 112 -8.00 -3.88 2.71
N THR A 113 -8.57 -3.22 3.71
CA THR A 113 -8.96 -1.80 3.60
C THR A 113 -7.73 -0.90 3.69
N THR A 114 -7.46 -0.18 2.62
CA THR A 114 -6.35 0.77 2.54
C THR A 114 -6.79 2.17 2.94
N ARG A 115 -5.86 2.97 3.46
CA ARG A 115 -6.10 4.36 3.84
C ARG A 115 -5.20 5.26 3.03
N LEU A 116 -5.49 6.56 3.05
CA LEU A 116 -4.58 7.57 2.51
C LEU A 116 -4.51 8.73 3.49
N ARG A 117 -3.29 9.12 3.85
CA ARG A 117 -3.02 10.34 4.58
C ARG A 117 -3.07 11.51 3.60
N ASP A 118 -4.21 12.20 3.58
CA ASP A 118 -4.41 13.42 2.80
C ASP A 118 -3.80 14.63 3.53
N ASP A 119 -2.49 14.78 3.40
CA ASP A 119 -1.75 15.94 3.89
C ASP A 119 -1.13 16.74 2.74
N LYS A 120 -0.45 17.83 3.09
CA LYS A 120 0.14 18.73 2.11
C LYS A 120 1.14 18.02 1.18
N VAL A 121 1.89 17.03 1.66
CA VAL A 121 2.88 16.34 0.83
C VAL A 121 2.20 15.47 -0.22
N PHE A 122 1.11 14.79 0.16
CA PHE A 122 0.25 14.09 -0.79
C PHE A 122 -0.36 15.05 -1.83
N GLN A 123 -0.90 16.19 -1.38
CA GLN A 123 -1.51 17.18 -2.28
C GLN A 123 -0.50 17.75 -3.29
N ASP A 124 0.72 18.03 -2.85
CA ASP A 124 1.80 18.48 -3.73
C ASP A 124 2.18 17.39 -4.75
N PHE A 125 2.23 16.12 -4.33
CA PHE A 125 2.45 14.99 -5.22
C PHE A 125 1.32 14.83 -6.25
N ASP A 126 0.07 14.87 -5.80
CA ASP A 126 -1.09 14.77 -6.70
C ASP A 126 -1.09 15.91 -7.73
N GLN A 127 -0.82 17.14 -7.29
CA GLN A 127 -0.72 18.29 -8.19
C GLN A 127 0.39 18.12 -9.24
N ILE A 128 1.53 17.52 -8.88
CA ILE A 128 2.62 17.26 -9.83
C ILE A 128 2.22 16.16 -10.82
N ILE A 129 1.75 15.02 -10.30
CA ILE A 129 1.57 13.80 -11.08
C ILE A 129 0.32 13.85 -11.98
N GLN A 130 -0.61 14.77 -11.71
CA GLN A 130 -1.81 14.99 -12.54
C GLN A 130 -1.58 15.98 -13.70
N LYS A 131 -0.37 16.50 -13.88
CA LYS A 131 -0.06 17.36 -15.05
C LYS A 131 0.00 16.51 -16.33
N GLU A 132 -0.72 16.94 -17.35
CA GLU A 132 -0.74 16.31 -18.69
C GLU A 132 0.40 16.84 -19.57
N PRO A 133 0.85 16.10 -20.61
CA PRO A 133 0.38 14.79 -21.07
C PRO A 133 1.03 13.59 -20.37
N TYR A 134 2.18 13.80 -19.73
CA TYR A 134 2.90 12.78 -18.96
C TYR A 134 3.68 13.45 -17.83
N ALA A 135 3.18 13.35 -16.60
CA ALA A 135 3.89 13.86 -15.45
C ALA A 135 4.87 12.85 -14.88
N ARG A 136 5.95 13.36 -14.29
CA ARG A 136 6.94 12.57 -13.58
C ARG A 136 7.34 13.23 -12.27
N ALA A 137 7.50 12.42 -11.23
CA ALA A 137 7.99 12.87 -9.94
C ALA A 137 8.97 11.86 -9.36
N GLN A 138 10.00 12.35 -8.66
CA GLN A 138 10.72 11.55 -7.70
C GLN A 138 9.89 11.54 -6.42
N VAL A 139 9.58 10.35 -5.90
CA VAL A 139 8.70 10.21 -4.75
C VAL A 139 9.23 9.17 -3.77
N THR A 140 8.99 9.41 -2.49
CA THR A 140 9.09 8.40 -1.42
C THR A 140 7.70 8.21 -0.84
N VAL A 141 7.22 6.97 -0.86
CA VAL A 141 5.88 6.62 -0.38
C VAL A 141 5.94 5.49 0.64
N VAL A 142 4.99 5.51 1.57
CA VAL A 142 4.57 4.33 2.32
C VAL A 142 3.30 3.82 1.66
N GLY A 143 3.26 2.53 1.36
CA GLY A 143 2.11 1.92 0.72
C GLY A 143 2.02 0.43 0.99
N ARG A 144 0.84 -0.13 0.75
CA ARG A 144 0.61 -1.56 0.85
C ARG A 144 0.85 -2.22 -0.49
N PHE A 145 1.73 -3.22 -0.51
CA PHE A 145 2.11 -3.93 -1.71
C PHE A 145 1.23 -5.18 -1.91
N PHE A 146 0.82 -5.42 -3.16
CA PHE A 146 0.06 -6.60 -3.57
C PHE A 146 0.77 -7.19 -4.79
N SER A 147 1.28 -8.42 -4.64
CA SER A 147 2.08 -9.05 -5.69
C SER A 147 1.24 -9.40 -6.93
N GLY A 148 -0.04 -9.68 -6.73
CA GLY A 148 -0.83 -10.45 -7.69
C GLY A 148 -0.39 -11.91 -7.68
N GLU A 149 -0.68 -12.61 -8.77
CA GLU A 149 -0.42 -14.04 -8.91
C GLU A 149 0.66 -14.31 -9.96
N PRO A 150 1.51 -15.33 -9.77
CA PRO A 150 2.46 -15.72 -10.79
C PRO A 150 1.71 -16.31 -11.99
N ARG A 151 1.95 -15.74 -13.17
CA ARG A 151 1.41 -16.20 -14.45
C ARG A 151 2.53 -16.66 -15.37
N GLN A 152 2.35 -17.83 -15.94
CA GLN A 152 3.30 -18.39 -16.89
C GLN A 152 3.09 -17.79 -18.28
N PHE A 153 4.14 -17.19 -18.84
CA PHE A 153 4.19 -16.73 -20.23
C PHE A 153 5.31 -17.44 -20.99
N PRO A 154 5.31 -17.43 -22.34
CA PRO A 154 6.36 -18.05 -23.14
C PRO A 154 7.78 -17.54 -22.84
N ARG A 155 7.91 -16.32 -22.30
CA ARG A 155 9.17 -15.66 -21.96
C ARG A 155 9.49 -15.69 -20.46
N GLY A 156 8.81 -16.52 -19.66
CA GLY A 156 9.03 -16.64 -18.22
C GLY A 156 7.78 -16.37 -17.40
N THR A 157 7.97 -16.30 -16.08
CA THR A 157 6.90 -16.08 -15.11
C THR A 157 6.79 -14.59 -14.78
N VAL A 158 5.57 -14.08 -14.75
CA VAL A 158 5.27 -12.67 -14.41
C VAL A 158 4.26 -12.64 -13.29
N TRP A 159 4.52 -11.82 -12.28
CA TRP A 159 3.54 -11.52 -11.25
C TRP A 159 2.55 -10.48 -11.77
N ALA A 160 1.27 -10.86 -11.83
CA ALA A 160 0.27 -10.11 -12.58
C ALA A 160 -1.11 -10.23 -11.92
N GLY A 161 -2.01 -9.32 -12.28
CA GLY A 161 -3.34 -9.19 -11.68
C GLY A 161 -3.76 -7.74 -11.52
N TYR A 162 -2.81 -6.80 -11.59
CA TYR A 162 -3.06 -5.39 -11.38
C TYR A 162 -2.65 -4.48 -12.53
N GLY A 163 -3.07 -3.22 -12.44
CA GLY A 163 -2.83 -2.17 -13.42
C GLY A 163 -3.47 -2.40 -14.79
N HIS A 164 -3.00 -1.63 -15.76
CA HIS A 164 -3.49 -1.71 -17.14
C HIS A 164 -3.43 -3.15 -17.67
N MET A 165 -4.59 -3.67 -18.07
CA MET A 165 -4.76 -5.04 -18.57
C MET A 165 -4.34 -6.15 -17.59
N GLY A 166 -4.15 -5.83 -16.30
CA GLY A 166 -3.78 -6.78 -15.26
C GLY A 166 -2.35 -7.31 -15.37
N LEU A 167 -1.40 -6.53 -15.90
CA LEU A 167 -0.02 -6.96 -16.16
C LEU A 167 0.99 -6.65 -15.04
N PHE A 168 0.56 -6.05 -13.93
CA PHE A 168 1.44 -5.52 -12.89
C PHE A 168 1.16 -6.15 -11.52
N SER A 169 2.10 -5.97 -10.60
CA SER A 169 1.84 -5.88 -9.15
C SER A 169 1.32 -4.48 -8.80
N LEU A 170 0.70 -4.32 -7.63
CA LEU A 170 0.11 -3.08 -7.16
C LEU A 170 0.80 -2.56 -5.90
N LEU A 171 1.05 -1.27 -5.84
CA LEU A 171 1.38 -0.54 -4.63
C LEU A 171 0.31 0.53 -4.37
N VAL A 172 -0.50 0.31 -3.34
CA VAL A 172 -1.49 1.30 -2.91
C VAL A 172 -0.80 2.29 -1.98
N ILE A 173 -0.72 3.55 -2.40
CA ILE A 173 -0.12 4.64 -1.63
C ILE A 173 -1.01 4.92 -0.42
N GLU A 174 -0.44 4.78 0.78
CA GLU A 174 -1.12 5.15 2.03
C GLU A 174 -0.58 6.46 2.62
N GLN A 175 0.65 6.84 2.29
CA GLN A 175 1.24 8.13 2.65
C GLN A 175 2.36 8.51 1.67
N VAL A 176 2.45 9.80 1.34
CA VAL A 176 3.62 10.37 0.64
C VAL A 176 4.54 11.00 1.68
N LEU A 177 5.81 10.59 1.69
CA LEU A 177 6.82 11.13 2.62
C LEU A 177 7.61 12.28 2.01
N ALA A 178 7.89 12.21 0.71
CA ALA A 178 8.62 13.23 -0.01
C ALA A 178 8.24 13.21 -1.50
N VAL A 179 8.27 14.38 -2.13
CA VAL A 179 8.06 14.52 -3.57
C VAL A 179 8.89 15.66 -4.15
N SER A 180 9.43 15.44 -5.35
CA SER A 180 9.95 16.51 -6.20
C SER A 180 9.60 16.25 -7.67
N ALA A 181 9.27 17.31 -8.40
CA ALA A 181 9.03 17.21 -9.83
C ALA A 181 10.32 16.81 -10.56
N LEU A 182 10.21 15.92 -11.53
CA LEU A 182 11.29 15.64 -12.46
C LEU A 182 11.15 16.56 -13.68
N PRO A 183 12.27 16.99 -14.30
CA PRO A 183 12.21 17.76 -15.52
C PRO A 183 11.52 16.96 -16.64
N ASP A 184 10.79 17.66 -17.49
CA ASP A 184 10.27 17.11 -18.73
C ASP A 184 11.45 16.62 -19.58
N GLN A 185 11.29 15.46 -20.23
CA GLN A 185 12.28 15.02 -21.22
C GLN A 185 11.85 15.60 -22.56
N ASP A 186 12.57 16.63 -23.01
CA ASP A 186 12.47 17.21 -24.36
C ASP A 186 12.76 16.16 -25.46
#